data_AF-A0A6J8EUS0-F1
#
_entry.id   AF-A0A6J8EUS0-F1
#
_cell.length_a   1.000
_cell.length_b   1.000
_cell.length_c   1.000
_cell.angle_alpha   90.00
_cell.angle_beta   90.00
_cell.angle_gamma   90.00
#
_symmetry.space_group_name_H-M   'P 1'
#
loop_
_entity.id
_entity.type
_entity.pdbx_description
1 polymer ?
#
loop_
_entity_poly.entity_id
_entity_poly.type
_entity_poly.pdbx_seq_one_letter_code
_entity_poly.pdbx_strand_id
1 'polypeptide(L)'
;MASKHLCQPCETENIFVPAVKWCTECEENLCKECFRFHKKGKATKNHRVLDISEAGVFPTLADQHCSKHSSMLLDLFCIDHDALSCRQCMTENHRSCSKLLPLDVAVKDVCSSALVSDLLKDFELSVDAFCSIETAIEKELKMVDDQRIATNRSITTLKTRLQNQIEESALVLSKEIDRVCTEHRLSLLSLQEQEHSFINSKVLYIKRKEELEKIIKHGSNNQIFIVAHQLKLLQTKDEASSINHGAPLNKPTQGICIDRDDNIYVALQTSVVRLSKEGKVLDKNILDKAKGFGGIWAIAFNRTYTQMYAATKDGLQITVFHFIRVDV
;
A
#
# COMPACT_ATOMS: atom_id res chain seq x y z
N MET A 1 -26.36 -46.97 -0.94
CA MET A 1 -26.94 -45.96 -0.03
C MET A 1 -28.40 -45.81 -0.38
N ALA A 2 -29.33 -45.99 0.57
CA ALA A 2 -30.76 -45.86 0.30
C ALA A 2 -31.09 -44.40 -0.07
N SER A 3 -31.70 -44.16 -1.22
CA SER A 3 -32.19 -42.84 -1.63
C SER A 3 -33.35 -42.44 -0.70
N LYS A 4 -33.05 -41.69 0.35
CA LYS A 4 -34.08 -41.11 1.23
C LYS A 4 -34.78 -39.98 0.47
N HIS A 5 -35.90 -40.30 -0.17
CA HIS A 5 -36.75 -39.30 -0.82
C HIS A 5 -37.29 -38.31 0.22
N LEU A 6 -37.17 -37.02 -0.07
CA LEU A 6 -37.65 -35.93 0.79
C LEU A 6 -39.07 -35.53 0.42
N CYS A 7 -39.78 -34.95 1.38
CA CYS A 7 -41.12 -34.40 1.18
C CYS A 7 -41.04 -33.11 0.37
N GLN A 8 -41.55 -33.12 -0.86
CA GLN A 8 -41.44 -32.00 -1.79
C GLN A 8 -42.18 -30.74 -1.31
N PRO A 9 -43.40 -30.83 -0.72
CA PRO A 9 -44.04 -29.66 -0.11
C PRO A 9 -43.30 -29.09 1.11
N CYS A 10 -42.45 -29.87 1.78
CA CYS A 10 -41.64 -29.36 2.89
C CYS A 10 -40.34 -28.73 2.37
N GLU A 11 -39.80 -29.26 1.28
CA GLU A 11 -38.58 -28.78 0.64
C GLU A 11 -38.74 -27.34 0.11
N THR A 12 -39.92 -26.97 -0.38
CA THR A 12 -40.24 -25.59 -0.78
C THR A 12 -40.12 -24.59 0.37
N GLU A 13 -40.22 -25.05 1.62
CA GLU A 13 -40.02 -24.26 2.84
C GLU A 13 -38.64 -24.47 3.48
N ASN A 14 -37.68 -25.10 2.76
CA ASN A 14 -36.37 -25.50 3.25
C ASN A 14 -36.40 -26.46 4.47
N ILE A 15 -37.44 -27.29 4.58
CA ILE A 15 -37.57 -28.31 5.63
C ILE A 15 -37.34 -29.71 5.04
N PHE A 16 -36.27 -30.37 5.48
CA PHE A 16 -35.84 -31.66 4.93
C PHE A 16 -36.43 -32.84 5.74
N VAL A 17 -37.69 -33.18 5.46
CA VAL A 17 -38.40 -34.32 6.10
C VAL A 17 -38.44 -35.53 5.16
N PRO A 18 -38.13 -36.76 5.63
CA PRO A 18 -38.31 -37.96 4.82
C PRO A 18 -39.77 -38.14 4.39
N ALA A 19 -39.97 -38.39 3.11
CA ALA A 19 -41.26 -38.77 2.58
C ALA A 19 -41.56 -40.25 2.91
N VAL A 20 -42.84 -40.54 3.11
CA VAL A 20 -43.32 -41.90 3.37
C VAL A 20 -44.47 -42.31 2.45
N LYS A 21 -45.06 -41.34 1.74
CA LYS A 21 -46.21 -41.51 0.86
C LYS A 21 -45.94 -40.82 -0.47
N TRP A 22 -46.43 -41.36 -1.58
CA TRP A 22 -46.35 -40.74 -2.90
C TRP A 22 -47.74 -40.64 -3.52
N CYS A 23 -48.10 -39.46 -4.02
CA CYS A 23 -49.37 -39.23 -4.69
C CYS A 23 -49.22 -39.43 -6.20
N THR A 24 -50.02 -40.31 -6.80
CA THR A 24 -49.90 -40.61 -8.25
C THR A 24 -50.33 -39.45 -9.14
N GLU A 25 -51.32 -38.66 -8.72
CA GLU A 25 -51.92 -37.59 -9.51
C GLU A 25 -51.19 -36.26 -9.37
N CYS A 26 -50.52 -36.05 -8.24
CA CYS A 26 -49.68 -34.86 -8.01
C CYS A 26 -48.21 -35.12 -8.35
N GLU A 27 -47.82 -36.39 -8.53
CA GLU A 27 -46.43 -36.81 -8.71
C GLU A 27 -45.50 -36.36 -7.58
N GLU A 28 -46.06 -36.17 -6.37
CA GLU A 28 -45.38 -35.59 -5.22
C GLU A 28 -45.12 -36.61 -4.10
N ASN A 29 -43.92 -36.52 -3.50
CA ASN A 29 -43.49 -37.21 -2.29
C ASN A 29 -43.95 -36.43 -1.04
N LEU A 30 -44.67 -37.11 -0.16
CA LEU A 30 -45.32 -36.53 1.01
C LEU A 30 -44.80 -37.19 2.31
N CYS A 31 -44.44 -36.37 3.30
CA CYS A 31 -44.26 -36.83 4.67
C CYS A 31 -45.63 -37.17 5.30
N LYS A 32 -45.63 -37.77 6.50
CA LYS A 32 -46.87 -38.14 7.21
C LYS A 32 -47.82 -36.96 7.40
N GLU A 33 -47.28 -35.76 7.62
CA GLU A 33 -48.04 -34.55 7.86
C GLU A 33 -48.62 -33.97 6.58
N CYS A 34 -47.79 -33.77 5.54
CA CYS A 34 -48.25 -33.33 4.23
C CYS A 34 -49.32 -34.29 3.66
N PHE A 35 -49.16 -35.61 3.82
CA PHE A 35 -50.19 -36.58 3.45
C PHE A 35 -51.53 -36.37 4.17
N ARG A 36 -51.50 -36.05 5.47
CA ARG A 36 -52.72 -35.78 6.25
C ARG A 36 -53.47 -34.56 5.72
N PHE A 37 -52.75 -33.50 5.34
CA PHE A 37 -53.35 -32.32 4.72
C PHE A 37 -53.83 -32.62 3.31
N HIS A 38 -53.04 -33.38 2.54
CA HIS A 38 -53.37 -33.84 1.19
C HIS A 38 -54.70 -34.57 1.15
N LYS A 39 -54.94 -35.51 2.08
CA LYS A 39 -56.23 -36.22 2.14
C LYS A 39 -57.42 -35.38 2.61
N LYS A 40 -57.17 -34.24 3.27
CA LYS A 40 -58.22 -33.30 3.73
C LYS A 40 -58.54 -32.23 2.68
N GLY A 41 -57.64 -31.98 1.74
CA GLY A 41 -57.82 -31.00 0.67
C GLY A 41 -58.99 -31.35 -0.24
N LYS A 42 -59.84 -30.37 -0.57
CA LYS A 42 -61.00 -30.59 -1.45
C LYS A 42 -60.60 -31.11 -2.84
N ALA A 43 -59.46 -30.66 -3.36
CA ALA A 43 -58.92 -31.07 -4.66
C ALA A 43 -58.25 -32.46 -4.59
N THR A 44 -57.54 -32.74 -3.50
CA THR A 44 -56.60 -33.86 -3.39
C THR A 44 -57.14 -35.05 -2.60
N LYS A 45 -58.32 -34.94 -1.97
CA LYS A 45 -58.93 -35.98 -1.11
C LYS A 45 -59.15 -37.34 -1.80
N ASN A 46 -59.36 -37.32 -3.12
CA ASN A 46 -59.66 -38.50 -3.92
C ASN A 46 -58.43 -39.05 -4.66
N HIS A 47 -57.27 -38.41 -4.51
CA HIS A 47 -56.04 -38.86 -5.16
C HIS A 47 -55.60 -40.20 -4.58
N ARG A 48 -55.06 -41.07 -5.44
CA ARG A 48 -54.46 -42.33 -5.04
C ARG A 48 -53.06 -42.06 -4.50
N VAL A 49 -52.85 -42.49 -3.26
CA VAL A 49 -51.58 -42.32 -2.54
C VAL A 49 -51.03 -43.67 -2.15
N LEU A 50 -49.77 -43.92 -2.51
CA LEU A 50 -49.05 -45.17 -2.30
C LEU A 50 -48.02 -45.01 -1.18
N ASP A 51 -47.65 -46.12 -0.54
CA ASP A 51 -46.53 -46.15 0.41
C ASP A 51 -45.20 -46.14 -0.36
N ILE A 52 -44.30 -45.25 0.06
CA ILE A 52 -42.91 -45.27 -0.39
C ILE A 52 -42.23 -46.34 0.47
N SER A 53 -42.27 -47.61 0.03
CA SER A 53 -41.47 -48.65 0.67
C SER A 53 -39.98 -48.25 0.68
N GLU A 54 -39.19 -48.77 1.63
CA GLU A 54 -37.77 -48.40 1.83
C GLU A 54 -36.84 -48.69 0.63
N ALA A 55 -37.34 -49.36 -0.41
CA ALA A 55 -36.72 -49.42 -1.73
C ALA A 55 -37.27 -48.27 -2.59
N GLY A 56 -36.40 -47.33 -2.95
CA GLY A 56 -36.70 -46.05 -3.60
C GLY A 56 -37.77 -46.08 -4.70
N VAL A 57 -38.42 -44.94 -4.87
CA VAL A 57 -39.50 -44.63 -5.81
C VAL A 57 -39.37 -45.41 -7.13
N PHE A 58 -40.13 -46.50 -7.24
CA PHE A 58 -40.78 -46.93 -8.48
C PHE A 58 -42.18 -47.48 -8.19
N PRO A 59 -43.16 -46.64 -7.81
CA PRO A 59 -44.56 -47.06 -7.72
C PRO A 59 -45.23 -47.12 -9.11
N THR A 60 -44.46 -47.19 -10.19
CA THR A 60 -44.95 -47.28 -11.57
C THR A 60 -44.98 -48.70 -12.11
N LEU A 61 -44.66 -49.75 -11.34
CA LEU A 61 -44.61 -51.12 -11.89
C LEU A 61 -45.49 -52.15 -11.17
N ALA A 62 -46.26 -51.75 -10.16
CA ALA A 62 -47.34 -52.60 -9.68
C ALA A 62 -48.54 -52.43 -10.62
N ASP A 63 -48.63 -53.32 -11.62
CA ASP A 63 -49.78 -53.52 -12.49
C ASP A 63 -50.28 -52.23 -13.17
N GLN A 64 -49.55 -51.76 -14.19
CA GLN A 64 -50.00 -50.67 -15.04
C GLN A 64 -51.27 -51.08 -15.79
N HIS A 65 -52.37 -50.38 -15.52
CA HIS A 65 -53.64 -50.59 -16.20
C HIS A 65 -53.75 -49.66 -17.41
N CYS A 66 -54.44 -50.10 -18.44
CA CYS A 66 -54.65 -49.31 -19.63
C CYS A 66 -55.48 -48.05 -19.33
N SER A 67 -55.01 -46.89 -19.77
CA SER A 67 -55.72 -45.62 -19.60
C SER A 67 -57.10 -45.59 -20.25
N LYS A 68 -57.31 -46.34 -21.34
CA LYS A 68 -58.60 -46.50 -22.02
C LYS A 68 -59.45 -47.62 -21.41
N HIS A 69 -58.81 -48.61 -20.80
CA HIS A 69 -59.44 -49.83 -20.29
C HIS A 69 -58.95 -50.07 -18.86
N SER A 70 -59.49 -49.31 -17.91
CA SER A 70 -58.98 -49.21 -16.52
C SER A 70 -58.96 -50.52 -15.73
N SER A 71 -59.69 -51.56 -16.17
CA SER A 71 -59.70 -52.89 -15.57
C SER A 71 -58.72 -53.87 -16.21
N MET A 72 -57.99 -53.46 -17.25
CA MET A 72 -57.10 -54.32 -18.03
C MET A 72 -55.64 -53.93 -17.85
N LEU A 73 -54.79 -54.93 -17.64
CA LEU A 73 -53.34 -54.75 -17.52
C LEU A 73 -52.68 -54.49 -18.87
N LEU A 74 -51.60 -53.70 -18.85
CA LEU A 74 -50.70 -53.51 -19.97
C LEU A 74 -49.68 -54.67 -20.03
N ASP A 75 -50.10 -55.81 -20.57
CA ASP A 75 -49.35 -57.07 -20.63
C ASP A 75 -48.73 -57.38 -22.01
N LEU A 76 -48.90 -56.49 -23.00
CA LEU A 76 -48.36 -56.61 -24.35
C LEU A 76 -47.49 -55.41 -24.71
N PHE A 77 -46.51 -55.61 -25.58
CA PHE A 77 -45.70 -54.55 -26.19
C PHE A 77 -45.88 -54.56 -27.71
N CYS A 78 -46.28 -53.42 -28.28
CA CYS A 78 -46.43 -53.24 -29.72
C CYS A 78 -45.15 -52.62 -30.30
N ILE A 79 -44.47 -53.33 -31.19
CA ILE A 79 -43.20 -52.87 -31.78
C ILE A 79 -43.43 -51.69 -32.73
N ASP A 80 -44.50 -51.72 -33.52
CA ASP A 80 -44.79 -50.68 -34.52
C ASP A 80 -45.06 -49.31 -33.88
N HIS A 81 -45.50 -49.29 -32.62
CA HIS A 81 -45.83 -48.09 -31.86
C HIS A 81 -44.88 -47.81 -30.70
N ASP A 82 -43.91 -48.70 -30.45
CA ASP A 82 -42.98 -48.66 -29.31
C ASP A 82 -43.70 -48.40 -27.96
N ALA A 83 -44.79 -49.12 -27.73
CA ALA A 83 -45.69 -48.84 -26.61
C ALA A 83 -46.30 -50.09 -25.98
N LEU A 84 -46.58 -50.01 -24.67
CA LEU A 84 -47.34 -51.02 -23.95
C LEU A 84 -48.83 -50.95 -24.31
N SER A 85 -49.46 -52.13 -24.42
CA SER A 85 -50.86 -52.30 -24.79
C SER A 85 -51.52 -53.34 -23.89
N CYS A 86 -52.83 -53.19 -23.65
CA CYS A 86 -53.65 -54.26 -23.08
C CYS A 86 -54.29 -55.11 -24.18
N ARG A 87 -54.88 -56.25 -23.80
CA ARG A 87 -55.58 -57.16 -24.70
C ARG A 87 -56.76 -56.53 -25.46
N GLN A 88 -57.44 -55.52 -24.90
CA GLN A 88 -58.52 -54.81 -25.58
C GLN A 88 -57.98 -53.80 -26.61
N CYS A 89 -56.90 -53.09 -26.29
CA CYS A 89 -56.24 -52.20 -27.26
C CYS A 89 -55.64 -52.98 -28.45
N MET A 90 -55.23 -54.22 -28.22
CA MET A 90 -54.76 -55.13 -29.28
C MET A 90 -55.81 -55.32 -30.38
N THR A 91 -57.07 -55.52 -30.03
CA THR A 91 -58.15 -55.80 -30.98
C THR A 91 -58.72 -54.55 -31.64
N GLU A 92 -58.65 -53.40 -30.95
CA GLU A 92 -59.19 -52.14 -31.43
C GLU A 92 -58.18 -51.32 -32.25
N ASN A 93 -57.04 -50.99 -31.65
CA ASN A 93 -56.11 -49.99 -32.18
C ASN A 93 -54.86 -50.62 -32.80
N HIS A 94 -54.48 -51.82 -32.37
CA HIS A 94 -53.28 -52.51 -32.87
C HIS A 94 -53.59 -53.72 -33.77
N ARG A 95 -54.83 -53.82 -34.29
CA ARG A 95 -55.28 -54.95 -35.11
C ARG A 95 -54.45 -55.15 -36.38
N SER A 96 -53.97 -54.05 -36.95
CA SER A 96 -53.15 -54.05 -38.18
C SER A 96 -51.65 -54.00 -37.89
N CYS A 97 -51.24 -54.03 -36.62
CA CYS A 97 -49.83 -54.04 -36.25
C CYS A 97 -49.22 -55.41 -36.52
N SER A 98 -48.01 -55.39 -37.05
CA SER A 98 -47.30 -56.56 -37.54
C SER A 98 -46.66 -57.39 -36.42
N LYS A 99 -46.34 -56.77 -35.27
CA LYS A 99 -45.71 -57.44 -34.12
C LYS A 99 -46.21 -56.89 -32.78
N LEU A 100 -47.02 -57.70 -32.08
CA LEU A 100 -47.27 -57.56 -30.64
C LEU A 100 -46.61 -58.72 -29.92
N LEU A 101 -45.82 -58.40 -28.89
CA LEU A 101 -45.14 -59.38 -28.06
C LEU A 101 -45.74 -59.38 -26.65
N PRO A 102 -45.86 -60.55 -26.00
CA PRO A 102 -46.00 -60.62 -24.56
C PRO A 102 -44.88 -59.82 -23.87
N LEU A 103 -45.22 -59.02 -22.87
CA LEU A 103 -44.26 -58.12 -22.22
C LEU A 103 -43.08 -58.89 -21.60
N ASP A 104 -43.31 -60.10 -21.08
CA ASP A 104 -42.25 -60.95 -20.52
C ASP A 104 -41.21 -61.40 -21.57
N VAL A 105 -41.65 -61.60 -22.82
CA VAL A 105 -40.76 -61.91 -23.96
C VAL A 105 -39.98 -60.66 -24.37
N ALA A 106 -40.65 -59.51 -24.47
CA ALA A 106 -40.00 -58.24 -24.81
C ALA A 106 -38.95 -57.84 -23.76
N VAL A 107 -39.26 -58.01 -22.47
CA VAL A 107 -38.32 -57.76 -21.37
C VAL A 107 -37.14 -58.71 -21.43
N LYS A 108 -37.37 -60.01 -21.69
CA LYS A 108 -36.26 -60.96 -21.85
C LYS A 108 -35.35 -60.57 -23.00
N ASP A 109 -35.89 -60.13 -24.14
CA ASP A 109 -35.08 -59.70 -25.28
C ASP A 109 -34.22 -58.47 -24.91
N VAL A 110 -34.81 -57.46 -24.27
CA VAL A 110 -34.09 -56.27 -23.79
C VAL A 110 -33.03 -56.63 -22.74
N CYS A 111 -33.38 -57.44 -21.75
CA CYS A 111 -32.48 -57.84 -20.66
C CYS A 111 -31.41 -58.86 -21.08
N SER A 112 -31.64 -59.65 -22.12
CA SER A 112 -30.65 -60.59 -22.67
C SER A 112 -29.80 -59.99 -23.77
N SER A 113 -30.26 -58.89 -24.39
CA SER A 113 -29.45 -58.07 -25.28
C SER A 113 -28.34 -57.35 -24.52
N ALA A 114 -27.22 -57.11 -25.19
CA ALA A 114 -26.12 -56.32 -24.64
C ALA A 114 -26.54 -54.86 -24.35
N LEU A 115 -27.66 -54.37 -24.90
CA LEU A 115 -28.12 -52.99 -24.80
C LEU A 115 -28.17 -52.46 -23.36
N VAL A 116 -28.79 -53.21 -22.43
CA VAL A 116 -28.91 -52.78 -21.03
C VAL A 116 -27.54 -52.79 -20.35
N SER A 117 -26.72 -53.82 -20.60
CA SER A 117 -25.39 -53.93 -20.02
C SER A 117 -24.44 -52.84 -20.55
N ASP A 118 -24.53 -52.52 -21.85
CA ASP A 118 -23.74 -51.49 -22.50
C ASP A 118 -24.16 -50.10 -22.00
N LEU A 119 -25.46 -49.84 -21.92
CA LEU A 119 -25.97 -48.56 -21.40
C LEU A 119 -25.59 -48.35 -19.92
N LEU A 120 -25.66 -49.40 -19.09
CA LEU A 120 -25.18 -49.33 -17.70
C LEU A 120 -23.69 -49.01 -17.64
N LYS A 121 -22.88 -49.66 -18.48
CA LYS A 121 -21.44 -49.43 -18.55
C LYS A 121 -21.11 -48.00 -19.03
N ASP A 122 -21.84 -47.49 -20.02
CA ASP A 122 -21.68 -46.12 -20.51
C ASP A 122 -22.03 -45.10 -19.43
N PHE A 123 -23.07 -45.37 -18.63
CA PHE A 123 -23.40 -44.54 -17.48
C PHE A 123 -22.34 -44.62 -16.37
N GLU A 124 -21.80 -45.80 -16.07
CA GLU A 124 -20.69 -45.95 -15.11
C GLU A 124 -19.46 -45.14 -15.55
N LEU A 125 -19.06 -45.25 -16.81
CA LEU A 125 -17.94 -44.47 -17.36
C LEU A 125 -18.20 -42.95 -17.30
N SER A 126 -19.45 -42.55 -17.54
CA SER A 126 -19.85 -41.13 -17.44
C SER A 126 -19.78 -40.62 -15.99
N VAL A 127 -20.23 -41.43 -15.02
CA VAL A 127 -20.13 -41.11 -13.59
C VAL A 127 -18.67 -40.94 -13.18
N ASP A 128 -17.80 -41.87 -13.57
CA ASP A 128 -16.36 -41.79 -13.27
C ASP A 128 -15.70 -40.54 -13.87
N ALA A 129 -16.08 -40.19 -15.11
CA ALA A 129 -15.63 -38.97 -15.77
C ALA A 129 -16.09 -37.71 -15.02
N PHE A 130 -17.35 -37.66 -14.57
CA PHE A 130 -17.87 -36.54 -13.78
C PHE A 130 -17.17 -36.42 -12.42
N CYS A 131 -16.95 -37.53 -11.71
CA CYS A 131 -16.18 -37.51 -10.46
C CYS A 131 -14.73 -37.01 -10.67
N SER A 132 -14.11 -37.39 -11.80
CA SER A 132 -12.78 -36.91 -12.15
C SER A 132 -12.75 -35.39 -12.42
N ILE A 133 -13.79 -34.86 -13.08
CA ILE A 133 -13.94 -33.42 -13.30
C ILE A 133 -14.19 -32.68 -11.98
N GLU A 134 -15.07 -33.20 -11.13
CA GLU A 134 -15.39 -32.61 -9.82
C GLU A 134 -14.12 -32.47 -8.96
N THR A 135 -13.35 -33.55 -8.82
CA THR A 135 -12.09 -33.53 -8.07
C THR A 135 -11.04 -32.59 -8.68
N ALA A 136 -10.99 -32.46 -10.01
CA ALA A 136 -10.11 -31.50 -10.67
C ALA A 136 -10.51 -30.05 -10.36
N ILE A 137 -11.81 -29.73 -10.42
CA ILE A 137 -12.33 -28.41 -10.08
C ILE A 137 -12.04 -28.07 -8.61
N GLU A 138 -12.29 -28.99 -7.68
CA GLU A 138 -11.99 -28.79 -6.26
C GLU A 138 -10.50 -28.50 -6.01
N LYS A 139 -9.61 -29.19 -6.73
CA LYS A 139 -8.17 -28.98 -6.64
C LYS A 139 -7.76 -27.60 -7.15
N GLU A 140 -8.27 -27.20 -8.32
CA GLU A 140 -7.98 -25.88 -8.90
C GLU A 140 -8.49 -24.75 -7.99
N LEU A 141 -9.70 -24.89 -7.41
CA LEU A 141 -10.21 -23.92 -6.44
C LEU A 141 -9.30 -23.77 -5.22
N LYS A 142 -8.81 -24.89 -4.65
CA LYS A 142 -7.84 -24.86 -3.54
C LYS A 142 -6.54 -24.17 -3.94
N MET A 143 -6.01 -24.46 -5.13
CA MET A 143 -4.78 -23.84 -5.63
C MET A 143 -4.94 -22.32 -5.77
N VAL A 144 -6.09 -21.85 -6.27
CA VAL A 144 -6.39 -20.41 -6.36
C VAL A 144 -6.45 -19.77 -4.98
N ASP A 145 -7.09 -20.41 -4.00
CA ASP A 145 -7.16 -19.90 -2.63
C ASP A 145 -5.77 -19.85 -1.96
N ASP A 146 -4.96 -20.90 -2.14
CA ASP A 146 -3.59 -20.96 -1.62
C ASP A 146 -2.71 -19.88 -2.24
N GLN A 147 -2.82 -19.67 -3.56
CA GLN A 147 -2.10 -18.62 -4.27
C GLN A 147 -2.53 -17.22 -3.79
N ARG A 148 -3.83 -17.01 -3.53
CA ARG A 148 -4.34 -15.76 -2.95
C ARG A 148 -3.73 -15.51 -1.57
N ILE A 149 -3.70 -16.52 -0.71
CA ILE A 149 -3.12 -16.42 0.64
C ILE A 149 -1.62 -16.12 0.55
N ALA A 150 -0.88 -16.84 -0.29
CA ALA A 150 0.56 -16.63 -0.48
C ALA A 150 0.86 -15.21 -0.98
N THR A 151 0.12 -14.75 -1.98
CA THR A 151 0.27 -13.41 -2.56
C THR A 151 -0.01 -12.32 -1.51
N ASN A 152 -1.08 -12.46 -0.72
CA ASN A 152 -1.39 -11.51 0.36
C ASN A 152 -0.32 -11.48 1.45
N ARG A 153 0.28 -12.64 1.78
CA ARG A 153 1.42 -12.69 2.70
C ARG A 153 2.61 -11.91 2.14
N SER A 154 2.97 -12.11 0.85
CA SER A 154 4.04 -11.36 0.20
C SER A 154 3.79 -9.86 0.18
N ILE A 155 2.55 -9.43 -0.10
CA ILE A 155 2.15 -8.01 -0.02
C ILE A 155 2.37 -7.46 1.39
N THR A 156 1.95 -8.21 2.41
CA THR A 156 2.09 -7.80 3.82
C THR A 156 3.56 -7.68 4.22
N THR A 157 4.40 -8.64 3.82
CA THR A 157 5.85 -8.60 4.06
C THR A 157 6.53 -7.42 3.36
N LEU A 158 6.14 -7.11 2.12
CA LEU A 158 6.67 -5.95 1.40
C LEU A 158 6.25 -4.64 2.08
N LYS A 159 4.98 -4.56 2.52
CA LYS A 159 4.47 -3.39 3.25
C LYS A 159 5.27 -3.14 4.52
N THR A 160 5.45 -4.14 5.37
CA THR A 160 6.18 -3.99 6.64
C THR A 160 7.63 -3.61 6.39
N ARG A 161 8.28 -4.21 5.39
CA ARG A 161 9.65 -3.84 5.00
C ARG A 161 9.76 -2.37 4.60
N LEU A 162 8.84 -1.88 3.77
CA LEU A 162 8.83 -0.47 3.35
C LEU A 162 8.56 0.48 4.52
N GLN A 163 7.64 0.12 5.43
CA GLN A 163 7.36 0.91 6.64
C GLN A 163 8.61 1.04 7.51
N ASN A 164 9.31 -0.07 7.77
CA ASN A 164 10.55 -0.05 8.56
C ASN A 164 11.63 0.82 7.90
N GLN A 165 11.80 0.75 6.57
CA GLN A 165 12.78 1.58 5.85
C GLN A 165 12.47 3.08 5.95
N ILE A 166 11.19 3.45 5.92
CA ILE A 166 10.74 4.84 6.10
C ILE A 166 11.02 5.30 7.54
N GLU A 167 10.69 4.48 8.53
CA GLU A 167 10.91 4.78 9.95
C GLU A 167 12.40 4.93 10.28
N GLU A 168 13.25 4.02 9.78
CA GLU A 168 14.71 4.12 9.93
C GLU A 168 15.25 5.40 9.30
N SER A 169 14.79 5.74 8.09
CA SER A 169 15.20 6.97 7.40
C SER A 169 14.78 8.22 8.17
N ALA A 170 13.55 8.25 8.69
CA ALA A 170 13.05 9.34 9.52
C ALA A 170 13.87 9.50 10.80
N LEU A 171 14.25 8.39 11.45
CA LEU A 171 15.09 8.41 12.65
C LEU A 171 16.48 8.98 12.36
N VAL A 172 17.10 8.60 11.24
CA VAL A 172 18.41 9.13 10.83
C VAL A 172 18.33 10.64 10.59
N LEU A 173 17.32 11.11 9.87
CA LEU A 173 17.13 12.53 9.61
C LEU A 173 16.86 13.32 10.90
N SER A 174 16.06 12.79 11.82
CA SER A 174 15.82 13.43 13.12
C SER A 174 17.12 13.60 13.91
N LYS A 175 17.96 12.55 13.96
CA LYS A 175 19.26 12.62 14.64
C LYS A 175 20.18 13.67 14.03
N GLU A 176 20.15 13.82 12.71
CA GLU A 176 20.97 14.82 12.02
C GLU A 176 20.49 16.25 12.32
N ILE A 177 19.17 16.47 12.40
CA ILE A 177 18.60 17.75 12.85
C ILE A 177 19.07 18.06 14.28
N ASP A 178 18.96 17.10 15.19
CA ASP A 178 19.38 17.28 16.58
C ASP A 178 20.87 17.60 16.69
N ARG A 179 21.72 16.94 15.88
CA ARG A 179 23.16 17.20 15.82
C ARG A 179 23.44 18.63 15.36
N VAL A 180 22.87 19.05 14.23
CA VAL A 180 23.08 20.40 13.68
C VAL A 180 22.56 21.48 14.63
N CYS A 181 21.39 21.28 15.23
CA CYS A 181 20.83 22.19 16.23
C CYS A 181 21.72 22.30 17.46
N THR A 182 22.27 21.18 17.94
CA THR A 182 23.17 21.15 19.09
C THR A 182 24.47 21.90 18.78
N GLU A 183 25.08 21.64 17.63
CA GLU A 183 26.29 22.33 17.18
C GLU A 183 26.07 23.83 17.04
N HIS A 184 24.96 24.24 16.41
CA HIS A 184 24.62 25.65 16.28
C HIS A 184 24.40 26.32 17.64
N ARG A 185 23.71 25.64 18.57
CA ARG A 185 23.49 26.13 19.93
C ARG A 185 24.81 26.34 20.68
N LEU A 186 25.74 25.38 20.59
CA LEU A 186 27.07 25.49 21.21
C LEU A 186 27.86 26.67 20.61
N SER A 187 27.78 26.86 19.30
CA SER A 187 28.42 28.01 18.64
C SER A 187 27.82 29.36 19.05
N LEU A 188 26.51 29.43 19.32
CA LEU A 188 25.88 30.65 19.83
C LEU A 188 26.28 30.95 21.27
N LEU A 189 26.41 29.93 22.12
CA LEU A 189 26.85 30.08 23.51
C LEU A 189 28.28 30.64 23.59
N SER A 190 29.20 30.18 22.74
CA SER A 190 30.56 30.71 22.72
C SER A 190 30.62 32.17 22.28
N LEU A 191 29.76 32.58 21.33
CA LEU A 191 29.62 33.99 20.94
C LEU A 191 29.05 34.84 22.09
N GLN A 192 28.09 34.30 22.86
CA GLN A 192 27.52 34.98 24.03
C GLN A 192 28.57 35.19 25.13
N GLU A 193 29.45 34.21 25.38
CA GLU A 193 30.57 34.35 26.33
C GLU A 193 31.53 35.47 25.90
N GLN A 194 31.83 35.56 24.61
CA GLN A 194 32.64 36.64 24.06
C GLN A 194 31.94 38.01 24.22
N GLU A 195 30.63 38.09 23.98
CA GLU A 195 29.83 39.31 24.15
C GLU A 195 29.94 39.88 25.57
N HIS A 196 29.87 39.04 26.60
CA HIS A 196 30.03 39.48 27.99
C HIS A 196 31.37 40.18 28.23
N SER A 197 32.45 39.69 27.62
CA SER A 197 33.77 40.32 27.69
C SER A 197 33.77 41.71 27.01
N PHE A 198 33.17 41.81 25.83
CA PHE A 198 33.03 43.08 25.11
C PHE A 198 32.17 44.09 25.88
N ILE A 199 31.08 43.66 26.51
CA ILE A 199 30.22 44.51 27.34
C ILE A 199 31.01 45.06 28.53
N ASN A 200 31.78 44.23 29.23
CA ASN A 200 32.60 44.68 30.36
C ASN A 200 33.62 45.75 29.93
N SER A 201 34.31 45.50 28.81
CA SER A 201 35.21 46.48 28.21
C SER A 201 34.48 47.77 27.86
N LYS A 202 33.32 47.69 27.18
CA LYS A 202 32.50 48.87 26.83
C LYS A 202 32.11 49.70 28.07
N VAL A 203 31.66 49.05 29.15
CA VAL A 203 31.30 49.74 30.41
C VAL A 203 32.51 50.47 31.00
N LEU A 204 33.70 49.86 30.95
CA LEU A 204 34.94 50.49 31.41
C LEU A 204 35.30 51.74 30.58
N TYR A 205 35.19 51.66 29.26
CA TYR A 205 35.43 52.80 28.36
C TYR A 205 34.45 53.94 28.58
N ILE A 206 33.15 53.63 28.82
CA ILE A 206 32.14 54.64 29.16
C ILE A 206 32.51 55.35 30.45
N LYS A 207 32.87 54.62 31.52
CA LYS A 207 33.29 55.21 32.80
C LYS A 207 34.51 56.14 32.65
N ARG A 208 35.56 55.68 31.94
CA ARG A 208 36.77 56.48 31.68
C ARG A 208 36.45 57.77 30.92
N LYS A 209 35.53 57.70 29.93
CA LYS A 209 35.06 58.87 29.20
C LYS A 209 34.38 59.88 30.14
N GLU A 210 33.45 59.43 30.98
CA GLU A 210 32.74 60.30 31.93
C GLU A 210 33.68 60.98 32.94
N GLU A 211 34.69 60.25 33.44
CA GLU A 211 35.73 60.80 34.32
C GLU A 211 36.54 61.89 33.62
N LEU A 212 36.97 61.63 32.38
CA LEU A 212 37.73 62.59 31.59
C LEU A 212 36.91 63.85 31.29
N GLU A 213 35.64 63.71 30.91
CA GLU A 213 34.74 64.85 30.66
C GLU A 213 34.55 65.72 31.91
N LYS A 214 34.42 65.11 33.10
CA LYS A 214 34.32 65.85 34.37
C LYS A 214 35.60 66.61 34.69
N ILE A 215 36.77 65.98 34.53
CA ILE A 215 38.07 66.60 34.82
C ILE A 215 38.39 67.72 33.83
N ILE A 216 38.02 67.60 32.55
CA ILE A 216 38.15 68.68 31.58
C ILE A 216 37.33 69.92 32.00
N LYS A 217 36.13 69.71 32.54
CA LYS A 217 35.21 70.80 32.90
C LYS A 217 35.57 71.50 34.22
N HIS A 218 36.14 70.77 35.18
CA HIS A 218 36.29 71.24 36.57
C HIS A 218 37.67 71.05 37.18
N GLY A 219 38.60 70.37 36.50
CA GLY A 219 39.93 70.04 37.01
C GLY A 219 40.99 71.11 36.74
N SER A 220 42.09 71.05 37.49
CA SER A 220 43.30 71.85 37.23
C SER A 220 44.08 71.32 36.01
N ASN A 221 44.89 72.17 35.37
CA ASN A 221 45.71 71.78 34.21
C ASN A 221 46.59 70.54 34.48
N ASN A 222 47.13 70.41 35.70
CA ASN A 222 47.93 69.25 36.08
C ASN A 222 47.11 67.96 36.15
N GLN A 223 45.88 68.03 36.67
CA GLN A 223 44.98 66.87 36.74
C GLN A 223 44.51 66.44 35.34
N ILE A 224 44.18 67.39 34.48
CA ILE A 224 43.82 67.13 33.08
C ILE A 224 44.98 66.44 32.36
N PHE A 225 46.20 66.96 32.49
CA PHE A 225 47.39 66.42 31.85
C PHE A 225 47.69 64.98 32.31
N ILE A 226 47.71 64.73 33.62
CA ILE A 226 48.03 63.40 34.18
C ILE A 226 47.02 62.35 33.73
N VAL A 227 45.71 62.63 33.86
CA VAL A 227 44.66 61.64 33.55
C VAL A 227 44.58 61.37 32.04
N ALA A 228 44.68 62.41 31.20
CA ALA A 228 44.70 62.22 29.76
C ALA A 228 45.94 61.43 29.30
N HIS A 229 47.11 61.68 29.89
CA HIS A 229 48.33 60.95 29.56
C HIS A 229 48.25 59.47 30.00
N GLN A 230 47.73 59.20 31.20
CA GLN A 230 47.52 57.83 31.70
C GLN A 230 46.54 57.04 30.82
N LEU A 231 45.40 57.64 30.43
CA LEU A 231 44.43 56.99 29.55
C LEU A 231 44.99 56.71 28.15
N LYS A 232 45.82 57.63 27.61
CA LYS A 232 46.51 57.43 26.33
C LYS A 232 47.47 56.24 26.36
N LEU A 233 48.22 56.08 27.45
CA LEU A 233 49.11 54.93 27.65
C LEU A 233 48.35 53.60 27.78
N LEU A 234 47.15 53.62 28.35
CA LEU A 234 46.29 52.44 28.46
C LEU A 234 45.68 52.03 27.11
N GLN A 235 45.28 52.98 26.25
CA GLN A 235 44.79 52.69 24.90
C GLN A 235 45.83 51.94 24.06
N THR A 236 47.10 52.34 24.13
CA THR A 236 48.19 51.67 23.40
C THR A 236 48.47 50.23 23.88
N LYS A 237 48.04 49.86 25.09
CA LYS A 237 48.15 48.49 25.61
C LYS A 237 46.95 47.61 25.23
N ASP A 238 45.74 48.18 25.23
CA ASP A 238 44.51 47.45 24.87
C ASP A 238 44.42 47.18 23.34
N GLU A 239 44.99 48.05 22.49
CA GLU A 239 45.08 47.87 21.03
C GLU A 239 45.98 46.68 20.61
N ALA A 240 46.91 46.24 21.47
CA ALA A 240 47.74 45.05 21.23
C ALA A 240 46.97 43.73 21.43
N SER A 241 45.81 43.77 22.08
CA SER A 241 44.87 42.65 22.24
C SER A 241 43.66 42.81 21.32
N SER A 242 43.90 42.72 20.02
CA SER A 242 42.95 42.38 18.94
C SER A 242 41.47 42.74 19.16
N ILE A 243 41.08 43.97 18.78
CA ILE A 243 39.69 44.34 18.50
C ILE A 243 39.38 43.94 17.05
N ASN A 244 38.85 42.73 16.85
CA ASN A 244 38.24 42.35 15.58
C ASN A 244 36.95 43.16 15.40
N HIS A 245 36.99 44.20 14.57
CA HIS A 245 35.80 44.91 14.11
C HIS A 245 35.00 44.01 13.15
N GLY A 246 34.20 43.10 13.69
CA GLY A 246 33.17 42.39 12.94
C GLY A 246 32.04 43.37 12.57
N ALA A 247 32.02 43.85 11.33
CA ALA A 247 30.91 44.63 10.81
C ALA A 247 29.65 43.75 10.66
N PRO A 248 28.43 44.33 10.78
CA PRO A 248 27.17 43.61 10.68
C PRO A 248 26.83 43.34 9.20
N LEU A 249 27.50 42.36 8.60
CA LEU A 249 26.98 41.69 7.42
C LEU A 249 26.16 40.50 7.93
N ASN A 250 24.87 40.48 7.60
CA ASN A 250 23.88 39.46 7.96
C ASN A 250 24.18 38.05 7.36
N LYS A 251 25.44 37.78 7.05
CA LYS A 251 26.02 36.51 6.62
C LYS A 251 27.41 36.46 7.26
N PRO A 252 27.79 35.39 7.98
CA PRO A 252 29.10 35.31 8.61
C PRO A 252 30.19 35.57 7.57
N THR A 253 30.95 36.64 7.76
CA THR A 253 32.12 36.95 6.93
C THR A 253 33.13 35.85 7.15
N GLN A 254 33.47 35.13 6.08
CA GLN A 254 34.34 33.96 6.15
C GLN A 254 35.81 34.37 5.97
N GLY A 255 36.07 35.44 5.22
CA GLY A 255 37.42 36.00 5.07
C GLY A 255 37.40 37.42 4.53
N ILE A 256 38.45 38.18 4.83
CA ILE A 256 38.66 39.54 4.33
C ILE A 256 40.10 39.66 3.83
N CYS A 257 40.30 40.26 2.66
CA CYS A 257 41.62 40.68 2.20
C CYS A 257 41.56 42.06 1.53
N ILE A 258 42.70 42.71 1.40
CA ILE A 258 42.83 44.06 0.84
C ILE A 258 43.83 44.00 -0.32
N ASP A 259 43.51 44.65 -1.44
CA ASP A 259 44.44 44.76 -2.57
C ASP A 259 45.42 45.95 -2.43
N ARG A 260 46.25 46.20 -3.46
CA ARG A 260 47.22 47.32 -3.42
C ARG A 260 46.58 48.71 -3.52
N ASP A 261 45.33 48.78 -3.95
CA ASP A 261 44.60 50.03 -4.16
C ASP A 261 43.61 50.28 -3.00
N ASP A 262 43.83 49.64 -1.85
CA ASP A 262 43.00 49.67 -0.64
C ASP A 262 41.54 49.20 -0.85
N ASN A 263 41.25 48.42 -1.91
CA ASN A 263 39.93 47.84 -2.04
C ASN A 263 39.79 46.63 -1.12
N ILE A 264 38.65 46.56 -0.44
CA ILE A 264 38.35 45.54 0.55
C ILE A 264 37.53 44.44 -0.10
N TYR A 265 38.02 43.21 -0.04
CA TYR A 265 37.34 42.02 -0.55
C TYR A 265 36.76 41.27 0.63
N VAL A 266 35.44 41.05 0.61
CA VAL A 266 34.73 40.35 1.68
C VAL A 266 34.17 39.05 1.12
N ALA A 267 34.67 37.93 1.63
CA ALA A 267 34.12 36.61 1.34
C ALA A 267 32.88 36.33 2.19
N LEU A 268 31.77 36.17 1.50
CA LEU A 268 30.53 35.63 2.02
C LEU A 268 30.45 34.14 1.65
N GLN A 269 29.54 33.40 2.29
CA GLN A 269 29.36 31.95 2.08
C GLN A 269 29.30 31.51 0.60
N THR A 270 28.78 32.36 -0.29
CA THR A 270 28.57 32.01 -1.71
C THR A 270 29.04 33.07 -2.71
N SER A 271 29.75 34.11 -2.25
CA SER A 271 30.15 35.23 -3.12
C SER A 271 31.28 36.04 -2.49
N VAL A 272 32.09 36.71 -3.31
CA VAL A 272 32.99 37.77 -2.85
C VAL A 272 32.49 39.12 -3.34
N VAL A 273 32.46 40.09 -2.45
CA VAL A 273 32.08 41.49 -2.72
C VAL A 273 33.32 42.37 -2.63
N ARG A 274 33.51 43.27 -3.60
CA ARG A 274 34.54 44.30 -3.56
C ARG A 274 33.96 45.60 -3.03
N LEU A 275 34.61 46.19 -2.06
CA LEU A 275 34.30 47.49 -1.52
C LEU A 275 35.47 48.44 -1.77
N SER A 276 35.20 49.73 -1.88
CA SER A 276 36.24 50.76 -1.79
C SER A 276 36.79 50.82 -0.36
N LYS A 277 37.89 51.55 -0.17
CA LYS A 277 38.45 51.82 1.16
C LYS A 277 37.48 52.52 2.12
N GLU A 278 36.50 53.26 1.58
CA GLU A 278 35.41 53.89 2.33
C GLU A 278 34.21 52.95 2.56
N GLY A 279 34.29 51.67 2.16
CA GLY A 279 33.24 50.68 2.36
C GLY A 279 32.10 50.73 1.32
N LYS A 280 32.25 51.51 0.24
CA LYS A 280 31.24 51.57 -0.83
C LYS A 280 31.36 50.34 -1.74
N VAL A 281 30.24 49.66 -2.01
CA VAL A 281 30.24 48.50 -2.91
C VAL A 281 30.66 48.92 -4.32
N LEU A 282 31.76 48.33 -4.81
CA LEU A 282 32.27 48.49 -6.16
C LEU A 282 31.73 47.38 -7.06
N ASP A 283 31.95 46.12 -6.65
CA ASP A 283 31.57 44.94 -7.43
C ASP A 283 30.79 43.94 -6.56
N LYS A 284 29.63 43.48 -7.04
CA LYS A 284 28.83 42.43 -6.42
C LYS A 284 29.03 41.13 -7.21
N ASN A 285 29.56 40.09 -6.56
CA ASN A 285 29.86 38.78 -7.14
C ASN A 285 31.07 38.76 -8.08
N ILE A 286 32.25 39.08 -7.53
CA ILE A 286 33.53 38.84 -8.22
C ILE A 286 33.71 37.35 -8.56
N LEU A 287 33.00 36.48 -7.82
CA LEU A 287 32.99 35.04 -8.00
C LEU A 287 31.58 34.60 -8.44
N ASP A 288 31.45 34.21 -9.71
CA ASP A 288 30.20 33.71 -10.25
C ASP A 288 29.99 32.21 -9.89
N LYS A 289 28.75 31.86 -9.57
CA LYS A 289 28.31 30.52 -9.14
C LYS A 289 28.64 29.41 -10.15
N ALA A 290 28.91 29.75 -11.41
CA ALA A 290 29.20 28.79 -12.48
C ALA A 290 30.44 27.91 -12.21
N LYS A 291 31.29 28.25 -11.23
CA LYS A 291 32.48 27.46 -10.86
C LYS A 291 32.30 26.49 -9.69
N GLY A 292 31.06 26.24 -9.25
CA GLY A 292 30.76 25.11 -8.35
C GLY A 292 31.31 25.25 -6.92
N PHE A 293 31.45 26.47 -6.40
CA PHE A 293 31.96 26.69 -5.04
C PHE A 293 30.87 26.51 -3.97
N GLY A 294 31.05 25.50 -3.11
CA GLY A 294 30.34 25.40 -1.83
C GLY A 294 31.16 26.03 -0.72
N GLY A 295 30.72 27.16 -0.16
CA GLY A 295 31.23 27.69 1.12
C GLY A 295 32.68 28.19 1.09
N ILE A 296 32.93 29.42 0.63
CA ILE A 296 34.24 30.06 0.77
C ILE A 296 34.55 30.26 2.25
N TRP A 297 35.71 29.81 2.71
CA TRP A 297 36.16 29.92 4.10
C TRP A 297 37.32 30.90 4.29
N ALA A 298 38.19 31.08 3.28
CA ALA A 298 39.28 32.04 3.35
C ALA A 298 39.61 32.60 1.97
N ILE A 299 40.10 33.84 1.94
CA ILE A 299 40.62 34.50 0.74
C ILE A 299 41.96 35.17 1.02
N ALA A 300 42.87 35.16 0.04
CA ALA A 300 44.17 35.81 0.13
C ALA A 300 44.69 36.22 -1.24
N PHE A 301 45.49 37.27 -1.33
CA PHE A 301 46.22 37.62 -2.55
C PHE A 301 47.61 36.98 -2.58
N ASN A 302 48.13 36.69 -3.77
CA ASN A 302 49.55 36.44 -3.94
C ASN A 302 50.37 37.72 -3.68
N ARG A 303 51.69 37.58 -3.47
CA ARG A 303 52.58 38.71 -3.17
C ARG A 303 52.53 39.83 -4.23
N THR A 304 52.23 39.48 -5.48
CA THR A 304 52.12 40.43 -6.60
C THR A 304 50.72 41.05 -6.74
N TYR A 305 49.73 40.61 -5.96
CA TYR A 305 48.33 41.01 -6.03
C TYR A 305 47.70 40.84 -7.41
N THR A 306 48.23 39.90 -8.19
CA THR A 306 47.72 39.54 -9.53
C THR A 306 46.78 38.34 -9.48
N GLN A 307 46.83 37.59 -8.38
CA GLN A 307 45.98 36.42 -8.16
C GLN A 307 45.36 36.48 -6.76
N MET A 308 44.07 36.12 -6.69
CA MET A 308 43.39 35.85 -5.42
C MET A 308 43.13 34.36 -5.30
N TYR A 309 43.48 33.80 -4.14
CA TYR A 309 43.17 32.45 -3.74
C TYR A 309 41.90 32.46 -2.91
N ALA A 310 41.00 31.53 -3.18
CA ALA A 310 39.88 31.21 -2.29
C ALA A 310 39.95 29.74 -1.87
N ALA A 311 39.78 29.48 -0.57
CA ALA A 311 39.77 28.15 0.00
C ALA A 311 38.36 27.80 0.54
N THR A 312 37.95 26.55 0.40
CA THR A 312 36.72 26.01 1.02
C THR A 312 36.93 25.66 2.50
N LYS A 313 35.83 25.45 3.25
CA LYS A 313 35.84 25.15 4.70
C LYS A 313 36.69 23.93 5.08
N ASP A 314 36.76 22.97 4.18
CA ASP A 314 37.47 21.71 4.30
C ASP A 314 38.94 21.80 3.80
N GLY A 315 39.38 22.96 3.31
CA GLY A 315 40.77 23.25 2.94
C GLY A 315 41.31 22.45 1.73
N LEU A 316 40.49 21.56 1.17
CA LEU A 316 40.85 20.61 0.11
C LEU A 316 40.83 21.23 -1.29
N GLN A 317 40.14 22.37 -1.48
CA GLN A 317 40.06 23.07 -2.76
C GLN A 317 40.57 24.51 -2.61
N ILE A 318 41.66 24.82 -3.33
CA ILE A 318 42.19 26.16 -3.51
C ILE A 318 42.00 26.55 -4.97
N THR A 319 41.25 27.63 -5.21
CA THR A 319 41.07 28.15 -6.58
C THR A 319 41.80 29.48 -6.75
N VAL A 320 42.52 29.59 -7.85
CA VAL A 320 43.31 30.77 -8.22
C VAL A 320 42.52 31.61 -9.23
N PHE A 321 42.15 32.82 -8.83
CA PHE A 321 41.52 33.79 -9.70
C PHE A 321 42.58 34.72 -10.25
N HIS A 322 42.69 34.79 -11.57
CA HIS A 322 43.56 35.73 -12.25
C HIS A 322 42.73 36.97 -12.56
N PHE A 323 43.14 38.12 -12.04
CA PHE A 323 42.56 39.38 -12.46
C PHE A 323 43.22 39.76 -13.78
N ILE A 324 42.41 39.79 -14.85
CA ILE A 324 42.84 40.45 -16.08
C ILE A 324 42.84 41.93 -15.75
N ARG A 325 44.03 42.53 -15.66
CA ARG A 325 44.17 43.99 -15.67
C ARG A 325 43.50 44.48 -16.95
N VAL A 326 42.35 45.12 -16.81
CA VAL A 326 41.89 46.04 -17.85
C VAL A 326 42.64 47.32 -17.52
N ASP A 327 43.79 47.51 -18.16
CA ASP A 327 44.45 48.81 -18.16
C ASP A 327 43.47 49.81 -18.79
N VAL A 328 43.01 50.78 -18.00
CA VAL A 328 42.28 51.96 -18.48
C VAL A 328 43.23 53.14 -18.40
#